data_AF-A0A6N6LQF2-F1
#
_entry.id   AF-A0A6N6LQF2-F1
#
_cell.length_a   1.000
_cell.length_b   1.000
_cell.length_c   1.000
_cell.angle_alpha   90.00
_cell.angle_beta   90.00
_cell.angle_gamma   90.00
#
_symmetry.space_group_name_H-M   'P 1'
#
loop_
_entity.id
_entity.type
_entity.pdbx_description
1 polymer ?
#
loop_
_entity_poly.entity_id
_entity_poly.type
_entity_poly.pdbx_seq_one_letter_code
_entity_poly.pdbx_strand_id
1 'polypeptide(L)'
;MQVNSMYYNYYNKEGRYTPNSPQTPAWKKIYEQSEDKIKSSNENQDSDTYKGLVKLENYYYELGVLNRAKYSTYEELQNALSQKYLSKNSIYANYSYQERRAMYDNELNMSAFGTATNLSDPILSAVKGESDEERQNFNRQSVTNQINNILSKNGIDINSLSLVFSIDKDYNLSVFNLEDSALALKISSLLNENNNAKEFFTHILQSLRFNGVNIDEDILNKFHLHRELVNITGFSLDDFHQENGQILNENGQNIIDIFNEYLETTDKVPNEFKGVAFSYFKSLVDSLANKDLNQIADLNLSIAYENGVLKDLDNEEILNKNISILT
;
A
#
# COMPACT_ATOMS: atom_id res chain seq x y z
N MET A 1 -3.64 -2.94 -22.69
CA MET A 1 -4.44 -4.12 -23.09
C MET A 1 -5.70 -4.12 -22.23
N GLN A 2 -6.90 -4.01 -22.81
CA GLN A 2 -8.13 -4.05 -22.02
C GLN A 2 -8.49 -5.52 -21.75
N VAL A 3 -8.44 -5.93 -20.48
CA VAL A 3 -8.68 -7.32 -20.07
C VAL A 3 -10.11 -7.46 -19.57
N ASN A 4 -10.85 -8.44 -20.08
CA ASN A 4 -12.32 -8.58 -19.95
C ASN A 4 -12.78 -9.59 -18.88
N SER A 5 -11.87 -10.26 -18.17
CA SER A 5 -12.28 -11.23 -17.14
C SER A 5 -12.78 -10.54 -15.87
N MET A 6 -13.78 -11.15 -15.25
CA MET A 6 -14.35 -10.75 -13.96
C MET A 6 -14.51 -11.99 -13.10
N TYR A 7 -14.20 -11.84 -11.81
CA TYR A 7 -14.43 -12.84 -10.80
C TYR A 7 -15.92 -13.09 -10.61
N TYR A 8 -16.32 -14.34 -10.73
CA TYR A 8 -17.72 -14.79 -10.62
C TYR A 8 -17.78 -16.22 -10.08
N ASN A 9 -18.97 -16.75 -9.75
CA ASN A 9 -19.14 -18.19 -9.48
C ASN A 9 -20.08 -18.78 -10.55
N TYR A 10 -19.55 -19.00 -11.76
CA TYR A 10 -20.37 -19.31 -12.95
C TYR A 10 -21.20 -20.59 -12.83
N TYR A 11 -20.78 -21.52 -11.98
CA TYR A 11 -21.46 -22.80 -11.74
C TYR A 11 -22.19 -22.86 -10.39
N ASN A 12 -22.30 -21.75 -9.64
CA ASN A 12 -22.92 -21.70 -8.31
C ASN A 12 -22.38 -22.78 -7.35
N LYS A 13 -21.07 -23.01 -7.35
CA LYS A 13 -20.44 -24.04 -6.52
C LYS A 13 -20.65 -23.73 -5.03
N GLU A 14 -21.23 -24.68 -4.31
CA GLU A 14 -21.49 -24.57 -2.87
C GLU A 14 -20.19 -24.37 -2.07
N GLY A 15 -20.27 -23.59 -0.99
CA GLY A 15 -19.14 -23.28 -0.11
C GLY A 15 -18.09 -22.35 -0.73
N ARG A 16 -18.28 -21.88 -1.97
CA ARG A 16 -17.45 -20.84 -2.58
C ARG A 16 -18.13 -19.48 -2.48
N TYR A 17 -17.30 -18.47 -2.24
CA TYR A 17 -17.74 -17.08 -2.25
C TYR A 17 -18.37 -16.77 -3.61
N THR A 18 -19.60 -16.28 -3.57
CA THR A 18 -20.38 -15.91 -4.76
C THR A 18 -20.55 -14.41 -4.74
N PRO A 19 -19.85 -13.66 -5.61
CA PRO A 19 -20.00 -12.21 -5.60
C PRO A 19 -21.40 -11.85 -6.12
N ASN A 20 -22.09 -10.93 -5.44
CA ASN A 20 -23.42 -10.45 -5.84
C ASN A 20 -23.42 -9.77 -7.22
N SER A 21 -22.27 -9.28 -7.67
CA SER A 21 -22.03 -8.67 -8.98
C SER A 21 -20.61 -9.01 -9.46
N PRO A 22 -20.34 -9.06 -10.78
CA PRO A 22 -19.00 -9.33 -11.30
C PRO A 22 -17.95 -8.39 -10.68
N GLN A 23 -16.82 -8.95 -10.23
CA GLN A 23 -15.75 -8.18 -9.58
C GLN A 23 -14.44 -8.25 -10.35
N THR A 24 -13.65 -7.19 -10.33
CA THR A 24 -12.27 -7.24 -10.83
C THR A 24 -11.45 -8.24 -10.00
N PRO A 25 -10.65 -9.13 -10.61
CA PRO A 25 -9.76 -10.03 -9.88
C PRO A 25 -8.83 -9.29 -8.93
N ALA A 26 -8.56 -9.87 -7.75
CA ALA A 26 -7.74 -9.23 -6.70
C ALA A 26 -6.34 -8.85 -7.20
N TRP A 27 -5.71 -9.72 -7.97
CA TRP A 27 -4.40 -9.45 -8.57
C TRP A 27 -4.44 -8.21 -9.45
N LYS A 28 -5.49 -8.00 -10.24
CA LYS A 28 -5.60 -6.84 -11.13
C LYS A 28 -5.81 -5.53 -10.37
N LYS A 29 -6.50 -5.58 -9.21
CA LYS A 29 -6.70 -4.41 -8.33
C LYS A 29 -5.38 -3.90 -7.73
N ILE A 30 -4.47 -4.79 -7.33
CA ILE A 30 -3.20 -4.37 -6.73
C ILE A 30 -2.26 -3.71 -7.75
N TYR A 31 -2.35 -4.09 -9.03
CA TYR A 31 -1.60 -3.46 -10.13
C TYR A 31 -2.28 -2.21 -10.70
N GLU A 32 -3.44 -1.76 -10.18
CA GLU A 32 -4.12 -0.58 -10.68
C GLU A 32 -3.32 0.70 -10.34
N GLN A 33 -2.91 1.44 -11.37
CA GLN A 33 -2.24 2.73 -11.20
C GLN A 33 -3.27 3.81 -10.85
N SER A 34 -2.90 4.72 -9.96
CA SER A 34 -3.68 5.93 -9.71
C SER A 34 -3.05 7.12 -10.40
N GLU A 35 -3.88 8.03 -10.91
CA GLU A 35 -3.46 9.28 -11.55
C GLU A 35 -3.87 10.53 -10.77
N ASP A 36 -4.62 10.38 -9.70
CA ASP A 36 -5.30 11.46 -8.97
C ASP A 36 -5.04 11.42 -7.46
N LYS A 37 -4.40 10.36 -6.97
CA LYS A 37 -3.93 10.23 -5.59
C LYS A 37 -2.55 9.57 -5.56
N ILE A 38 -1.83 9.84 -4.49
CA ILE A 38 -0.58 9.18 -4.17
C ILE A 38 -0.91 7.83 -3.54
N LYS A 39 -0.22 6.78 -3.97
CA LYS A 39 -0.19 5.47 -3.29
C LYS A 39 1.22 5.23 -2.79
N SER A 40 1.36 4.95 -1.50
CA SER A 40 2.66 4.66 -0.89
C SER A 40 3.35 3.42 -1.46
N SER A 41 2.55 2.47 -1.98
CA SER A 41 3.02 1.21 -2.56
C SER A 41 2.29 0.94 -3.88
N ASN A 42 3.07 0.83 -4.96
CA ASN A 42 2.59 0.60 -6.32
C ASN A 42 3.23 -0.67 -6.88
N GLU A 43 2.39 -1.57 -7.40
CA GLU A 43 2.86 -2.82 -8.00
C GLU A 43 3.30 -2.60 -9.45
N ASN A 44 4.41 -3.24 -9.83
CA ASN A 44 5.07 -3.03 -11.10
C ASN A 44 4.34 -3.69 -12.28
N GLN A 45 3.71 -2.87 -13.12
CA GLN A 45 3.02 -3.33 -14.32
C GLN A 45 3.98 -3.78 -15.45
N ASP A 46 5.28 -3.55 -15.31
CA ASP A 46 6.29 -4.05 -16.22
C ASP A 46 6.95 -5.36 -15.75
N SER A 47 6.56 -5.86 -14.56
CA SER A 47 7.07 -7.11 -14.03
C SER A 47 6.70 -8.32 -14.90
N ASP A 48 7.57 -9.33 -14.92
CA ASP A 48 7.28 -10.62 -15.57
C ASP A 48 6.06 -11.29 -14.94
N THR A 49 5.86 -11.09 -13.63
CA THR A 49 4.67 -11.56 -12.90
C THR A 49 3.40 -10.97 -13.48
N TYR A 50 3.32 -9.64 -13.60
CA TYR A 50 2.15 -8.98 -14.20
C TYR A 50 1.92 -9.41 -15.64
N LYS A 51 2.98 -9.41 -16.47
CA LYS A 51 2.92 -9.84 -17.87
C LYS A 51 2.46 -11.29 -17.99
N GLY A 52 2.91 -12.16 -17.08
CA GLY A 52 2.48 -13.55 -16.98
C GLY A 52 0.99 -13.69 -16.65
N LEU A 53 0.51 -12.96 -15.64
CA LEU A 53 -0.91 -12.95 -15.26
C LEU A 53 -1.80 -12.46 -16.41
N VAL A 54 -1.41 -11.38 -17.09
CA VAL A 54 -2.13 -10.88 -18.28
C VAL A 54 -2.14 -11.92 -19.40
N LYS A 55 -1.02 -12.60 -19.65
CA LYS A 55 -0.92 -13.64 -20.68
C LYS A 55 -1.81 -14.84 -20.37
N LEU A 56 -1.82 -15.32 -19.12
CA LEU A 56 -2.72 -16.39 -18.69
C LEU A 56 -4.19 -16.00 -18.85
N GLU A 57 -4.55 -14.80 -18.41
CA GLU A 57 -5.92 -14.32 -18.49
C GLU A 57 -6.40 -14.26 -19.94
N ASN A 58 -5.61 -13.64 -20.82
CA ASN A 58 -5.95 -13.55 -22.25
C ASN A 58 -6.06 -14.93 -22.91
N TYR A 59 -5.15 -15.85 -22.60
CA TYR A 59 -5.15 -17.18 -23.20
C TYR A 59 -6.35 -18.03 -22.75
N TYR A 60 -6.65 -18.04 -21.46
CA TYR A 60 -7.70 -18.90 -20.92
C TYR A 60 -9.10 -18.31 -21.01
N TYR A 61 -9.25 -17.00 -21.23
CA TYR A 61 -10.56 -16.35 -21.25
C TYR A 61 -11.52 -16.97 -22.28
N GLU A 62 -11.07 -17.11 -23.53
CA GLU A 62 -11.87 -17.70 -24.61
C GLU A 62 -12.22 -19.17 -24.33
N LEU A 63 -11.24 -19.95 -23.83
CA LEU A 63 -11.46 -21.33 -23.40
C LEU A 63 -12.52 -21.41 -22.29
N GLY A 64 -12.48 -20.48 -21.33
CA GLY A 64 -13.47 -20.37 -20.27
C GLY A 64 -14.87 -20.12 -20.79
N VAL A 65 -15.03 -19.24 -21.79
CA VAL A 65 -16.33 -18.99 -22.45
C VAL A 65 -16.85 -20.26 -23.13
N LEU A 66 -15.99 -20.95 -23.89
CA LEU A 66 -16.35 -22.19 -24.57
C LEU A 66 -16.73 -23.30 -23.59
N ASN A 67 -16.00 -23.44 -22.50
CA ASN A 67 -16.27 -24.43 -21.46
C ASN A 67 -17.61 -24.18 -20.77
N ARG A 68 -17.95 -22.91 -20.48
CA ARG A 68 -19.28 -22.54 -19.93
C ARG A 68 -20.43 -22.81 -20.89
N ALA A 69 -20.19 -22.75 -22.20
CA ALA A 69 -21.20 -23.12 -23.19
C ALA A 69 -21.35 -24.65 -23.36
N LYS A 70 -20.29 -25.41 -23.03
CA LYS A 70 -20.21 -26.86 -23.27
C LYS A 70 -20.62 -27.72 -22.07
N TYR A 71 -20.20 -27.32 -20.86
CA TYR A 71 -20.41 -28.09 -19.64
C TYR A 71 -21.46 -27.40 -18.77
N SER A 72 -22.42 -28.17 -18.27
CA SER A 72 -23.56 -27.63 -17.51
C SER A 72 -23.26 -27.57 -16.01
N THR A 73 -22.35 -28.40 -15.52
CA THR A 73 -21.98 -28.45 -14.10
C THR A 73 -20.48 -28.28 -13.87
N TYR A 74 -20.12 -27.83 -12.67
CA TYR A 74 -18.71 -27.74 -12.25
C TYR A 74 -18.03 -29.12 -12.28
N GLU A 75 -18.74 -30.18 -11.92
CA GLU A 75 -18.21 -31.55 -11.90
C GLU A 75 -17.91 -32.05 -13.31
N GLU A 76 -18.81 -31.82 -14.28
CA GLU A 76 -18.58 -32.15 -15.69
C GLU A 76 -17.34 -31.46 -16.23
N LEU A 77 -17.22 -30.15 -15.98
CA LEU A 77 -16.06 -29.35 -16.35
C LEU A 77 -14.78 -29.93 -15.72
N GLN A 78 -14.81 -30.18 -14.41
CA GLN A 78 -13.67 -30.69 -13.67
C GLN A 78 -13.20 -32.05 -14.20
N ASN A 79 -14.15 -32.97 -14.43
CA ASN A 79 -13.86 -34.29 -14.96
C ASN A 79 -13.27 -34.20 -16.38
N ALA A 80 -13.86 -33.38 -17.25
CA ALA A 80 -13.35 -33.20 -18.61
C ALA A 80 -11.93 -32.61 -18.64
N LEU A 81 -11.65 -31.57 -17.83
CA LEU A 81 -10.31 -30.97 -17.76
C LEU A 81 -9.30 -31.91 -17.09
N SER A 82 -9.71 -32.70 -16.11
CA SER A 82 -8.87 -33.73 -15.50
C SER A 82 -8.47 -34.78 -16.54
N GLN A 83 -9.41 -35.24 -17.37
CA GLN A 83 -9.08 -36.15 -18.48
C GLN A 83 -8.17 -35.50 -19.52
N LYS A 84 -8.42 -34.23 -19.87
CA LYS A 84 -7.62 -33.45 -20.82
C LYS A 84 -6.16 -33.33 -20.38
N TYR A 85 -5.91 -32.93 -19.12
CA TYR A 85 -4.58 -32.55 -18.66
C TYR A 85 -3.89 -33.58 -17.77
N LEU A 86 -4.63 -34.27 -16.89
CA LEU A 86 -4.04 -35.05 -15.80
C LEU A 86 -4.07 -36.56 -16.06
N SER A 87 -4.79 -37.03 -17.07
CA SER A 87 -4.83 -38.45 -17.43
C SER A 87 -3.49 -38.96 -17.98
N LYS A 88 -3.26 -40.28 -17.85
CA LYS A 88 -2.06 -40.95 -18.37
C LYS A 88 -1.93 -40.84 -19.89
N ASN A 89 -3.06 -40.80 -20.60
CA ASN A 89 -3.11 -40.74 -22.07
C ASN A 89 -3.32 -39.31 -22.58
N SER A 90 -3.11 -38.31 -21.73
CA SER A 90 -3.22 -36.90 -22.12
C SER A 90 -2.22 -36.57 -23.24
N ILE A 91 -2.65 -35.79 -24.22
CA ILE A 91 -1.76 -35.22 -25.24
C ILE A 91 -0.69 -34.30 -24.64
N TYR A 92 -0.88 -33.85 -23.40
CA TYR A 92 0.05 -33.02 -22.66
C TYR A 92 1.05 -33.84 -21.85
N ALA A 93 1.07 -35.18 -21.97
CA ALA A 93 1.92 -36.07 -21.16
C ALA A 93 3.43 -35.80 -21.26
N ASN A 94 3.89 -35.06 -22.29
CA ASN A 94 5.27 -34.61 -22.42
C ASN A 94 5.65 -33.48 -21.44
N TYR A 95 4.67 -32.81 -20.83
CA TYR A 95 4.89 -31.83 -19.77
C TYR A 95 4.96 -32.51 -18.40
N SER A 96 5.69 -31.89 -17.48
CA SER A 96 5.75 -32.32 -16.08
C SER A 96 4.35 -32.32 -15.45
N TYR A 97 4.19 -33.05 -14.33
CA TYR A 97 2.92 -33.04 -13.61
C TYR A 97 2.56 -31.62 -13.10
N GLN A 98 3.56 -30.83 -12.67
CA GLN A 98 3.35 -29.46 -12.20
C GLN A 98 2.83 -28.55 -13.31
N GLU A 99 3.42 -28.60 -14.51
CA GLU A 99 2.96 -27.83 -15.67
C GLU A 99 1.55 -28.23 -16.10
N ARG A 100 1.26 -29.55 -16.14
CA ARG A 100 -0.08 -30.06 -16.44
C ARG A 100 -1.11 -29.62 -15.40
N ARG A 101 -0.70 -29.57 -14.13
CA ARG A 101 -1.54 -29.09 -13.05
C ARG A 101 -1.82 -27.59 -13.19
N ALA A 102 -0.83 -26.79 -13.57
CA ALA A 102 -0.99 -25.37 -13.83
C ALA A 102 -1.98 -25.11 -14.98
N MET A 103 -1.83 -25.81 -16.11
CA MET A 103 -2.78 -25.71 -17.22
C MET A 103 -4.21 -26.07 -16.81
N TYR A 104 -4.36 -27.17 -16.07
CA TYR A 104 -5.65 -27.61 -15.52
C TYR A 104 -6.26 -26.56 -14.59
N ASP A 105 -5.50 -26.06 -13.61
CA ASP A 105 -6.00 -25.11 -12.61
C ASP A 105 -6.35 -23.77 -13.27
N ASN A 106 -5.55 -23.28 -14.23
CA ASN A 106 -5.83 -22.04 -14.96
C ASN A 106 -7.09 -22.14 -15.81
N GLU A 107 -7.25 -23.20 -16.60
CA GLU A 107 -8.48 -23.36 -17.41
C GLU A 107 -9.72 -23.56 -16.54
N LEU A 108 -9.60 -24.37 -15.49
CA LEU A 108 -10.69 -24.62 -14.55
C LEU A 108 -11.12 -23.34 -13.84
N ASN A 109 -10.18 -22.59 -13.28
CA ASN A 109 -10.47 -21.35 -12.55
C ASN A 109 -10.98 -20.26 -13.49
N MET A 110 -10.48 -20.16 -14.72
CA MET A 110 -11.00 -19.18 -15.68
C MET A 110 -12.43 -19.53 -16.11
N SER A 111 -12.71 -20.82 -16.32
CA SER A 111 -14.03 -21.32 -16.68
C SER A 111 -15.04 -21.12 -15.54
N ALA A 112 -14.67 -21.48 -14.30
CA ALA A 112 -15.56 -21.49 -13.16
C ALA A 112 -15.63 -20.16 -12.41
N PHE A 113 -14.53 -19.41 -12.39
CA PHE A 113 -14.37 -18.22 -11.55
C PHE A 113 -13.84 -16.98 -12.25
N GLY A 114 -13.51 -17.06 -13.54
CA GLY A 114 -13.04 -15.90 -14.30
C GLY A 114 -11.65 -15.40 -13.91
N THR A 115 -10.78 -16.27 -13.40
CA THR A 115 -9.38 -15.93 -13.05
C THR A 115 -8.41 -17.02 -13.47
N ALA A 116 -7.18 -16.63 -13.85
CA ALA A 116 -6.07 -17.56 -14.11
C ALA A 116 -4.78 -16.95 -13.56
N THR A 117 -4.13 -17.62 -12.61
CA THR A 117 -3.01 -17.05 -11.85
C THR A 117 -1.87 -18.02 -11.57
N ASN A 118 -1.94 -19.27 -12.04
CA ASN A 118 -0.87 -20.24 -11.81
C ASN A 118 0.26 -20.03 -12.83
N LEU A 119 1.33 -19.38 -12.39
CA LEU A 119 2.47 -18.99 -13.22
C LEU A 119 3.42 -20.15 -13.60
N SER A 120 3.17 -21.37 -13.11
CA SER A 120 3.89 -22.58 -13.55
C SER A 120 3.39 -23.14 -14.88
N ASP A 121 2.51 -22.41 -15.58
CA ASP A 121 1.94 -22.83 -16.85
C ASP A 121 2.99 -22.76 -17.98
N PRO A 122 3.18 -23.82 -18.77
CA PRO A 122 4.20 -23.85 -19.83
C PRO A 122 3.93 -22.89 -20.99
N ILE A 123 2.74 -22.29 -21.10
CA ILE A 123 2.54 -21.19 -22.05
C ILE A 123 3.36 -19.94 -21.67
N LEU A 124 3.72 -19.82 -20.40
CA LEU A 124 4.62 -18.78 -19.93
C LEU A 124 6.06 -19.25 -20.13
N SER A 125 6.92 -18.33 -20.55
CA SER A 125 8.36 -18.48 -20.30
C SER A 125 8.60 -18.37 -18.79
N ALA A 126 9.76 -18.82 -18.30
CA ALA A 126 10.10 -18.74 -16.89
C ALA A 126 9.85 -17.32 -16.34
N VAL A 127 8.89 -17.20 -15.42
CA VAL A 127 8.52 -15.92 -14.81
C VAL A 127 9.51 -15.62 -13.70
N LYS A 128 10.29 -14.55 -13.87
CA LYS A 128 11.26 -14.13 -12.86
C LYS A 128 10.56 -13.23 -11.83
N GLY A 129 10.81 -13.49 -10.55
CA GLY A 129 10.43 -12.57 -9.49
C GLY A 129 11.25 -11.28 -9.58
N GLU A 130 10.63 -10.17 -9.20
CA GLU A 130 11.32 -8.88 -9.10
C GLU A 130 12.25 -8.85 -7.90
N SER A 131 13.39 -8.17 -8.04
CA SER A 131 14.21 -7.79 -6.89
C SER A 131 13.54 -6.70 -6.08
N ASP A 132 13.95 -6.55 -4.82
CA ASP A 132 13.42 -5.47 -3.98
C ASP A 132 13.82 -4.08 -4.52
N GLU A 133 14.99 -3.97 -5.17
CA GLU A 133 15.45 -2.74 -5.84
C GLU A 133 14.58 -2.36 -7.04
N GLU A 134 14.21 -3.33 -7.89
CA GLU A 134 13.30 -3.11 -9.02
C GLU A 134 11.95 -2.59 -8.53
N ARG A 135 11.42 -3.18 -7.44
CA ARG A 135 10.17 -2.75 -6.81
C ARG A 135 10.25 -1.35 -6.23
N GLN A 136 11.32 -1.04 -5.49
CA GLN A 136 11.50 0.28 -4.89
C GLN A 136 11.62 1.38 -5.95
N ASN A 137 12.40 1.13 -7.01
CA ASN A 137 12.58 2.07 -8.12
C ASN A 137 11.27 2.34 -8.85
N PHE A 138 10.53 1.29 -9.19
CA PHE A 138 9.21 1.44 -9.83
C PHE A 138 8.23 2.19 -8.93
N ASN A 139 8.20 1.87 -7.63
CA ASN A 139 7.32 2.55 -6.68
C ASN A 139 7.63 4.05 -6.57
N ARG A 140 8.91 4.43 -6.46
CA ARG A 140 9.35 5.84 -6.43
C ARG A 140 8.97 6.57 -7.71
N GLN A 141 9.16 5.95 -8.86
CA GLN A 141 8.75 6.53 -10.14
C GLN A 141 7.23 6.69 -10.22
N SER A 142 6.46 5.74 -9.71
CA SER A 142 5.00 5.81 -9.66
C SER A 142 4.51 6.95 -8.77
N VAL A 143 5.08 7.11 -7.56
CA VAL A 143 4.78 8.24 -6.67
C VAL A 143 5.15 9.57 -7.31
N THR A 144 6.31 9.65 -7.96
CA THR A 144 6.73 10.84 -8.73
C THR A 144 5.70 11.19 -9.81
N ASN A 145 5.26 10.21 -10.59
CA ASN A 145 4.25 10.41 -11.63
C ASN A 145 2.89 10.84 -11.05
N GLN A 146 2.48 10.27 -9.91
CA GLN A 146 1.26 10.65 -9.20
C GLN A 146 1.28 12.12 -8.76
N ILE A 147 2.40 12.57 -8.16
CA ILE A 147 2.61 13.99 -7.81
C ILE A 147 2.51 14.86 -9.07
N ASN A 148 3.23 14.51 -10.13
CA ASN A 148 3.21 15.26 -11.39
C ASN A 148 1.80 15.32 -12.00
N ASN A 149 1.04 14.23 -11.93
CA ASN A 149 -0.34 14.16 -12.46
C ASN A 149 -1.30 15.03 -11.65
N ILE A 150 -1.22 15.01 -10.31
CA ILE A 150 -2.03 15.87 -9.44
C ILE A 150 -1.77 17.35 -9.75
N LEU A 151 -0.51 17.74 -9.90
CA LEU A 151 -0.12 19.12 -10.14
C LEU A 151 -0.44 19.59 -11.56
N SER A 152 -0.13 18.78 -12.58
CA SER A 152 -0.40 19.13 -13.98
C SER A 152 -1.89 19.25 -14.28
N LYS A 153 -2.76 18.41 -13.69
CA LYS A 153 -4.22 18.55 -13.75
C LYS A 153 -4.71 19.91 -13.21
N ASN A 154 -3.92 20.54 -12.35
CA ASN A 154 -4.18 21.86 -11.76
C ASN A 154 -3.35 22.99 -12.40
N GLY A 155 -2.78 22.73 -13.58
CA GLY A 155 -2.03 23.71 -14.38
C GLY A 155 -0.66 24.06 -13.81
N ILE A 156 -0.06 23.19 -12.98
CA ILE A 156 1.27 23.38 -12.40
C ILE A 156 2.23 22.41 -13.07
N ASP A 157 3.23 22.94 -13.77
CA ASP A 157 4.38 22.16 -14.25
C ASP A 157 5.51 22.25 -13.23
N ILE A 158 5.76 21.14 -12.55
CA ILE A 158 6.76 21.02 -11.49
C ILE A 158 8.11 20.52 -12.03
N ASN A 159 8.19 20.00 -13.26
CA ASN A 159 9.35 19.25 -13.74
C ASN A 159 10.66 20.05 -13.76
N SER A 160 10.56 21.37 -13.97
CA SER A 160 11.70 22.30 -13.96
C SER A 160 11.99 22.92 -12.59
N LEU A 161 11.22 22.58 -11.56
CA LEU A 161 11.41 23.10 -10.21
C LEU A 161 12.35 22.21 -9.39
N SER A 162 13.02 22.83 -8.44
CA SER A 162 13.82 22.16 -7.42
C SER A 162 13.19 22.41 -6.06
N LEU A 163 12.50 21.42 -5.50
CA LEU A 163 11.70 21.59 -4.28
C LEU A 163 12.19 20.65 -3.18
N VAL A 164 11.88 21.01 -1.94
CA VAL A 164 11.92 20.07 -0.82
C VAL A 164 10.52 19.91 -0.27
N PHE A 165 9.99 18.69 -0.31
CA PHE A 165 8.76 18.33 0.37
C PHE A 165 9.11 17.95 1.80
N SER A 166 8.36 18.48 2.77
CA SER A 166 8.46 18.08 4.16
C SER A 166 7.09 17.73 4.70
N ILE A 167 6.99 16.63 5.43
CA ILE A 167 5.73 16.12 5.97
C ILE A 167 5.91 15.86 7.46
N ASP A 168 5.05 16.47 8.28
CA ASP A 168 5.13 16.36 9.73
C ASP A 168 4.47 15.09 10.28
N LYS A 169 4.55 14.90 11.61
CA LYS A 169 3.92 13.78 12.36
C LYS A 169 2.39 13.70 12.19
N ASP A 170 1.77 14.82 11.84
CA ASP A 170 0.33 15.00 11.63
C ASP A 170 -0.09 14.77 10.17
N TYR A 171 0.89 14.47 9.30
CA TYR A 171 0.75 14.32 7.86
C TYR A 171 0.41 15.62 7.11
N ASN A 172 0.84 16.77 7.60
CA ASN A 172 0.76 18.02 6.85
C ASN A 172 2.01 18.19 5.98
N LEU A 173 1.79 18.32 4.68
CA LEU A 173 2.85 18.56 3.70
C LEU A 173 3.09 20.06 3.48
N SER A 174 4.36 20.45 3.60
CA SER A 174 4.90 21.77 3.26
C SER A 174 5.91 21.67 2.12
N VAL A 175 5.96 22.70 1.27
CA VAL A 175 6.90 22.82 0.16
C VAL A 175 7.91 23.93 0.45
N PHE A 176 9.19 23.61 0.31
CA PHE A 176 10.31 24.53 0.50
C PHE A 176 11.17 24.62 -0.77
N ASN A 177 12.15 25.52 -0.73
CA ASN A 177 13.08 25.79 -1.83
C ASN A 177 12.40 26.38 -3.07
N LEU A 178 11.38 27.21 -2.87
CA LEU A 178 10.65 27.91 -3.92
C LEU A 178 10.42 29.37 -3.52
N GLU A 179 10.92 30.32 -4.33
CA GLU A 179 10.76 31.77 -4.06
C GLU A 179 9.29 32.21 -4.12
N ASP A 180 8.51 31.61 -5.02
CA ASP A 180 7.08 31.86 -5.14
C ASP A 180 6.31 31.14 -4.01
N SER A 181 6.14 31.86 -2.89
CA SER A 181 5.40 31.37 -1.73
C SER A 181 3.93 31.06 -2.02
N ALA A 182 3.30 31.76 -2.97
CA ALA A 182 1.91 31.48 -3.37
C ALA A 182 1.82 30.15 -4.14
N LEU A 183 2.78 29.88 -5.02
CA LEU A 183 2.89 28.60 -5.70
C LEU A 183 3.22 27.47 -4.72
N ALA A 184 4.13 27.69 -3.76
CA ALA A 184 4.46 26.71 -2.72
C ALA A 184 3.22 26.30 -1.92
N LEU A 185 2.44 27.28 -1.45
CA LEU A 185 1.18 27.04 -0.73
C LEU A 185 0.15 26.31 -1.60
N LYS A 186 0.05 26.65 -2.90
CA LYS A 186 -0.85 25.97 -3.83
C LYS A 186 -0.46 24.50 -4.01
N ILE A 187 0.82 24.19 -4.20
CA ILE A 187 1.33 22.82 -4.31
C ILE A 187 1.06 22.05 -3.02
N SER A 188 1.39 22.64 -1.86
CA SER A 188 1.08 22.07 -0.55
C SER A 188 -0.40 21.74 -0.40
N SER A 189 -1.30 22.66 -0.71
CA SER A 189 -2.74 22.44 -0.59
C SER A 189 -3.20 21.23 -1.41
N LEU A 190 -2.79 21.15 -2.69
CA LEU A 190 -3.18 20.06 -3.58
C LEU A 190 -2.64 18.70 -3.12
N LEU A 191 -1.41 18.66 -2.61
CA LEU A 191 -0.80 17.42 -2.13
C LEU A 191 -1.25 17.00 -0.72
N ASN A 192 -1.99 17.86 -0.01
CA ASN A 192 -2.64 17.51 1.26
C ASN A 192 -4.07 16.95 1.08
N GLU A 193 -4.66 17.04 -0.12
CA GLU A 193 -5.98 16.48 -0.39
C GLU A 193 -5.95 14.93 -0.40
N ASN A 194 -7.10 14.30 -0.18
CA ASN A 194 -7.31 12.85 -0.37
C ASN A 194 -6.32 11.92 0.36
N ASN A 195 -5.78 12.33 1.52
CA ASN A 195 -4.74 11.63 2.28
C ASN A 195 -3.40 11.48 1.54
N ASN A 196 -3.14 12.26 0.49
CA ASN A 196 -1.93 12.18 -0.31
C ASN A 196 -0.66 12.38 0.53
N ALA A 197 -0.66 13.34 1.47
CA ALA A 197 0.47 13.59 2.35
C ALA A 197 0.78 12.39 3.27
N LYS A 198 -0.23 11.68 3.77
CA LYS A 198 -0.03 10.44 4.57
C LYS A 198 0.57 9.32 3.73
N GLU A 199 0.07 9.11 2.50
CA GLU A 199 0.62 8.10 1.58
C GLU A 199 2.05 8.45 1.19
N PHE A 200 2.33 9.74 0.97
CA PHE A 200 3.67 10.20 0.64
C PHE A 200 4.64 10.05 1.82
N PHE A 201 4.22 10.40 3.04
CA PHE A 201 4.98 10.14 4.27
C PHE A 201 5.31 8.65 4.40
N THR A 202 4.32 7.79 4.17
CA THR A 202 4.50 6.33 4.24
C THR A 202 5.52 5.84 3.21
N HIS A 203 5.48 6.37 1.98
CA HIS A 203 6.48 6.07 0.95
C HIS A 203 7.90 6.45 1.38
N ILE A 204 8.08 7.65 1.93
CA ILE A 204 9.39 8.13 2.39
C ILE A 204 9.90 7.23 3.53
N LEU A 205 9.06 6.97 4.54
CA LEU A 205 9.42 6.11 5.67
C LEU A 205 9.81 4.69 5.24
N GLN A 206 9.09 4.09 4.29
CA GLN A 206 9.41 2.78 3.73
C GLN A 206 10.75 2.81 2.99
N SER A 207 11.01 3.87 2.21
CA SER A 207 12.26 4.03 1.46
C SER A 207 13.46 4.15 2.39
N LEU A 208 13.34 4.87 3.50
CA LEU A 208 14.38 4.96 4.53
C LEU A 208 14.72 3.60 5.14
N ARG A 209 13.70 2.83 5.51
CA ARG A 209 13.88 1.48 6.06
C ARG A 209 14.58 0.55 5.07
N PHE A 210 14.20 0.63 3.79
CA PHE A 210 14.84 -0.15 2.73
C PHE A 210 16.31 0.22 2.56
N ASN A 211 16.62 1.53 2.58
CA ASN A 211 17.98 2.04 2.48
C ASN A 211 18.82 1.81 3.76
N GLY A 212 18.27 1.16 4.79
CA GLY A 212 18.95 0.89 6.05
C GLY A 212 19.19 2.13 6.90
N VAL A 213 18.43 3.22 6.67
CA VAL A 213 18.51 4.43 7.49
C VAL A 213 17.90 4.14 8.86
N ASN A 214 18.70 4.31 9.90
CA ASN A 214 18.25 4.10 11.28
C ASN A 214 17.60 5.38 11.82
N ILE A 215 16.32 5.29 12.17
CA ILE A 215 15.60 6.37 12.86
C ILE A 215 15.66 6.06 14.35
N ASP A 216 15.95 7.07 15.16
CA ASP A 216 15.99 6.93 16.62
C ASP A 216 14.68 6.33 17.15
N GLU A 217 14.82 5.35 18.05
CA GLU A 217 13.69 4.59 18.58
C GLU A 217 12.72 5.48 19.37
N ASP A 218 13.21 6.51 20.06
CA ASP A 218 12.37 7.43 20.82
C ASP A 218 11.54 8.33 19.93
N ILE A 219 12.12 8.78 18.81
CA ILE A 219 11.40 9.52 17.77
C ILE A 219 10.27 8.66 17.19
N LEU A 220 10.56 7.39 16.87
CA LEU A 220 9.55 6.44 16.38
C LEU A 220 8.47 6.17 17.43
N ASN A 221 8.83 5.92 18.68
CA ASN A 221 7.87 5.66 19.75
C ASN A 221 7.00 6.89 20.04
N LYS A 222 7.57 8.10 20.02
CA LYS A 222 6.79 9.35 20.16
C LYS A 222 5.81 9.53 18.99
N PHE A 223 6.26 9.28 17.76
CA PHE A 223 5.39 9.29 16.58
C PHE A 223 4.25 8.26 16.70
N HIS A 224 4.55 7.02 17.07
CA HIS A 224 3.55 5.97 17.24
C HIS A 224 2.57 6.30 18.37
N LEU A 225 3.04 6.82 19.51
CA LEU A 225 2.20 7.25 20.63
C LEU A 225 1.21 8.32 20.17
N HIS A 226 1.73 9.37 19.51
CA HIS A 226 0.91 10.44 18.95
C HIS A 226 -0.11 9.87 17.93
N ARG A 227 0.30 8.97 17.04
CA ARG A 227 -0.59 8.41 16.03
C ARG A 227 -1.71 7.56 16.62
N GLU A 228 -1.40 6.67 17.55
CA GLU A 228 -2.41 5.84 18.21
C GLU A 228 -3.40 6.72 18.98
N LEU A 229 -2.92 7.73 19.71
CA LEU A 229 -3.77 8.68 20.43
C LEU A 229 -4.75 9.37 19.48
N VAL A 230 -4.26 10.07 18.45
CA VAL A 230 -5.11 10.79 17.49
C VAL A 230 -6.10 9.83 16.80
N ASN A 231 -5.66 8.62 16.44
CA ASN A 231 -6.52 7.66 15.74
C ASN A 231 -7.70 7.20 16.60
N ILE A 232 -7.51 7.02 17.91
CA ILE A 232 -8.53 6.51 18.82
C ILE A 232 -9.34 7.63 19.47
N THR A 233 -8.68 8.65 20.02
CA THR A 233 -9.29 9.70 20.83
C THR A 233 -9.56 10.98 20.04
N GLY A 234 -8.77 11.25 18.99
CA GLY A 234 -8.77 12.52 18.27
C GLY A 234 -7.93 13.62 18.93
N PHE A 235 -7.35 13.39 20.11
CA PHE A 235 -6.46 14.33 20.77
C PHE A 235 -5.04 14.28 20.18
N SER A 236 -4.39 15.44 20.10
CA SER A 236 -2.96 15.52 19.81
C SER A 236 -2.16 15.20 21.07
N LEU A 237 -0.97 14.62 20.90
CA LEU A 237 -0.01 14.51 21.99
C LEU A 237 0.40 15.90 22.54
N ASP A 238 0.27 16.95 21.72
CA ASP A 238 0.55 18.34 22.11
C ASP A 238 -0.46 18.88 23.14
N ASP A 239 -1.61 18.22 23.30
CA ASP A 239 -2.63 18.56 24.32
C ASP A 239 -2.24 18.03 25.72
N PHE A 240 -1.08 17.38 25.84
CA PHE A 240 -0.61 16.72 27.04
C PHE A 240 0.76 17.26 27.47
N HIS A 241 1.03 17.20 28.77
CA HIS A 241 2.31 17.55 29.36
C HIS A 241 2.77 16.47 30.34
N GLN A 242 4.08 16.44 30.62
CA GLN A 242 4.64 15.52 31.61
C GLN A 242 4.70 16.16 32.98
N GLU A 243 4.16 15.47 33.97
CA GLU A 243 4.25 15.84 35.38
C GLU A 243 4.43 14.58 36.22
N ASN A 244 5.44 14.55 37.10
CA ASN A 244 5.71 13.45 38.03
C ASN A 244 5.78 12.04 37.37
N GLY A 245 6.33 11.95 36.16
CA GLY A 245 6.44 10.69 35.40
C GLY A 245 5.14 10.21 34.76
N GLN A 246 4.10 11.04 34.77
CA GLN A 246 2.83 10.81 34.08
C GLN A 246 2.68 11.78 32.91
N ILE A 247 1.88 11.38 31.91
CA ILE A 247 1.49 12.25 30.80
C ILE A 247 0.02 12.62 31.03
N LEU A 248 -0.24 13.90 31.26
CA LEU A 248 -1.52 14.44 31.70
C LEU A 248 -2.04 15.49 30.73
N ASN A 249 -3.35 15.56 30.52
CA ASN A 249 -3.96 16.69 29.81
C ASN A 249 -4.10 17.92 30.73
N GLU A 250 -4.61 19.03 30.20
CA GLU A 250 -4.84 20.27 30.98
C GLU A 250 -5.75 20.08 32.20
N ASN A 251 -6.62 19.06 32.21
CA ASN A 251 -7.51 18.73 33.32
C ASN A 251 -6.88 17.78 34.35
N GLY A 252 -5.61 17.40 34.19
CA GLY A 252 -4.92 16.46 35.07
C GLY A 252 -5.31 14.99 34.87
N GLN A 253 -5.97 14.64 33.76
CA GLN A 253 -6.33 13.26 33.44
C GLN A 253 -5.18 12.55 32.74
N ASN A 254 -4.94 11.29 33.09
CA ASN A 254 -3.86 10.49 32.53
C ASN A 254 -4.17 10.05 31.08
N ILE A 255 -3.17 10.13 30.20
CA ILE A 255 -3.28 9.75 28.79
C ILE A 255 -3.74 8.28 28.59
N ILE A 256 -3.31 7.36 29.46
CA ILE A 256 -3.66 5.94 29.38
C ILE A 256 -5.15 5.76 29.70
N ASP A 257 -5.65 6.46 30.73
CA ASP A 257 -7.06 6.38 31.14
C ASP A 257 -7.97 6.94 30.04
N ILE A 258 -7.60 8.11 29.49
CA ILE A 258 -8.32 8.72 28.36
C ILE A 258 -8.34 7.78 27.16
N PHE A 259 -7.18 7.23 26.78
CA PHE A 259 -7.10 6.31 25.65
C PHE A 259 -8.01 5.08 25.85
N ASN A 260 -7.99 4.49 27.04
CA ASN A 260 -8.80 3.32 27.36
C ASN A 260 -10.30 3.60 27.27
N GLU A 261 -10.76 4.76 27.79
CA GLU A 261 -12.17 5.15 27.73
C GLU A 261 -12.69 5.25 26.28
N TYR A 262 -11.92 5.86 25.39
CA TYR A 262 -12.27 5.97 23.97
C TYR A 262 -12.13 4.63 23.25
N LEU A 263 -11.13 3.82 23.61
CA LEU A 263 -10.92 2.50 23.01
C LEU A 263 -12.09 1.55 23.30
N GLU A 264 -12.66 1.60 24.51
CA GLU A 264 -13.82 0.76 24.87
C GLU A 264 -15.05 1.09 24.02
N THR A 265 -15.23 2.35 23.64
CA THR A 265 -16.43 2.84 22.95
C THR A 265 -16.29 2.92 21.44
N THR A 266 -15.07 2.89 20.89
CA THR A 266 -14.84 3.01 19.44
C THR A 266 -15.15 1.72 18.68
N ASP A 267 -15.69 1.89 17.46
CA ASP A 267 -15.86 0.83 16.46
C ASP A 267 -14.67 0.72 15.50
N LYS A 268 -13.66 1.60 15.65
CA LYS A 268 -12.44 1.59 14.82
C LYS A 268 -11.57 0.36 15.06
N VAL A 269 -11.70 -0.27 16.23
CA VAL A 269 -10.94 -1.45 16.65
C VAL A 269 -11.94 -2.55 17.02
N PRO A 270 -11.91 -3.72 16.35
CA PRO A 270 -12.78 -4.84 16.73
C PRO A 270 -12.56 -5.26 18.19
N ASN A 271 -13.63 -5.68 18.86
CA ASN A 271 -13.61 -5.96 20.30
C ASN A 271 -12.53 -6.98 20.71
N GLU A 272 -12.30 -8.00 19.88
CA GLU A 272 -11.26 -9.02 20.10
C GLU A 272 -9.82 -8.46 20.07
N PHE A 273 -9.61 -7.29 19.46
CA PHE A 273 -8.29 -6.65 19.33
C PHE A 273 -8.08 -5.46 20.28
N LYS A 274 -9.10 -5.03 21.04
CA LYS A 274 -8.99 -3.89 21.97
C LYS A 274 -7.91 -4.10 23.04
N GLY A 275 -7.81 -5.29 23.63
CA GLY A 275 -6.77 -5.60 24.61
C GLY A 275 -5.34 -5.49 24.04
N VAL A 276 -5.15 -5.84 22.77
CA VAL A 276 -3.87 -5.70 22.07
C VAL A 276 -3.55 -4.24 21.82
N ALA A 277 -4.51 -3.45 21.34
CA ALA A 277 -4.36 -2.03 21.11
C ALA A 277 -4.00 -1.26 22.41
N PHE A 278 -4.71 -1.54 23.51
CA PHE A 278 -4.41 -0.97 24.82
C PHE A 278 -2.99 -1.30 25.30
N SER A 279 -2.61 -2.58 25.20
CA SER A 279 -1.28 -3.03 25.64
C SER A 279 -0.16 -2.36 24.84
N TYR A 280 -0.34 -2.23 23.53
CA TYR A 280 0.60 -1.53 22.65
C TYR A 280 0.72 -0.04 23.01
N PHE A 281 -0.41 0.66 23.13
CA PHE A 281 -0.43 2.06 23.54
C PHE A 281 0.26 2.29 24.88
N LYS A 282 -0.07 1.47 25.88
CA LYS A 282 0.56 1.53 27.21
C LYS A 282 2.07 1.31 27.12
N SER A 283 2.53 0.38 26.30
CA SER A 283 3.98 0.13 26.15
C SER A 283 4.73 1.33 25.56
N LEU A 284 4.11 2.08 24.65
CA LEU A 284 4.67 3.33 24.12
C LEU A 284 4.78 4.39 25.22
N VAL A 285 3.71 4.58 26.02
CA VAL A 285 3.73 5.50 27.17
C VAL A 285 4.83 5.12 28.16
N ASP A 286 4.91 3.85 28.57
CA ASP A 286 5.90 3.36 29.53
C ASP A 286 7.34 3.58 29.02
N SER A 287 7.58 3.37 27.72
CA SER A 287 8.91 3.57 27.10
C SER A 287 9.40 5.03 27.12
N LEU A 288 8.46 5.98 27.16
CA LEU A 288 8.72 7.42 27.11
C LEU A 288 8.54 8.11 28.48
N ALA A 289 7.93 7.45 29.47
CA ALA A 289 7.55 8.07 30.75
C ALA A 289 8.71 8.69 31.55
N ASN A 290 9.93 8.14 31.42
CA ASN A 290 11.14 8.63 32.09
C ASN A 290 12.01 9.54 31.22
N LYS A 291 11.51 9.93 30.03
CA LYS A 291 12.21 10.79 29.07
C LYS A 291 11.47 12.12 28.97
N ASP A 292 12.20 13.21 28.74
CA ASP A 292 11.57 14.51 28.47
C ASP A 292 11.04 14.53 27.03
N LEU A 293 9.72 14.42 26.87
CA LEU A 293 9.06 14.40 25.56
C LEU A 293 9.36 15.64 24.72
N ASN A 294 9.66 16.79 25.36
CA ASN A 294 10.01 18.02 24.66
C ASN A 294 11.43 17.99 24.08
N GLN A 295 12.29 17.08 24.57
CA GLN A 295 13.65 16.88 24.04
C GLN A 295 13.70 15.83 22.92
N ILE A 296 12.66 15.00 22.81
CA ILE A 296 12.52 14.04 21.71
C ILE A 296 11.89 14.78 20.53
N ALA A 297 12.63 14.83 19.41
CA ALA A 297 12.13 15.44 18.18
C ALA A 297 10.90 14.69 17.64
N ASP A 298 10.01 15.43 16.99
CA ASP A 298 8.92 14.81 16.23
C ASP A 298 9.45 14.19 14.94
N LEU A 299 8.79 13.12 14.50
CA LEU A 299 9.13 12.48 13.22
C LEU A 299 8.59 13.33 12.06
N ASN A 300 9.44 14.20 11.55
CA ASN A 300 9.21 14.95 10.33
C ASN A 300 10.10 14.36 9.23
N LEU A 301 9.53 14.09 8.06
CA LEU A 301 10.24 13.46 6.93
C LEU A 301 10.33 14.43 5.77
N SER A 302 11.53 14.55 5.21
CA SER A 302 11.80 15.41 4.05
C SER A 302 12.36 14.61 2.86
N ILE A 303 12.02 15.05 1.65
CA ILE A 303 12.51 14.47 0.40
C ILE A 303 12.64 15.57 -0.67
N ALA A 304 13.71 15.52 -1.46
CA ALA A 304 13.90 16.46 -2.57
C ALA A 304 13.13 16.04 -3.82
N TYR A 305 12.80 17.03 -4.63
CA TYR A 305 12.35 16.87 -6.00
C TYR A 305 13.21 17.74 -6.91
N GLU A 306 13.81 17.14 -7.92
CA GLU A 306 14.64 17.87 -8.88
C GLU A 306 14.69 17.11 -10.21
N ASN A 307 14.61 17.83 -11.33
CA ASN A 307 14.68 17.26 -12.68
C ASN A 307 13.63 16.16 -12.93
N GLY A 308 12.40 16.40 -12.44
CA GLY A 308 11.28 15.48 -12.68
C GLY A 308 11.26 14.24 -11.78
N VAL A 309 12.15 14.12 -10.79
CA VAL A 309 12.27 12.91 -9.95
C VAL A 309 12.41 13.22 -8.47
N LEU A 310 11.87 12.33 -7.63
CA LEU A 310 12.12 12.33 -6.18
C LEU A 310 13.52 11.82 -5.84
N LYS A 311 14.20 12.50 -4.92
CA LYS A 311 15.55 12.17 -4.46
C LYS A 311 15.61 12.16 -2.94
N ASP A 312 16.22 11.12 -2.39
CA ASP A 312 16.52 11.08 -0.95
C ASP A 312 17.54 12.19 -0.61
N LEU A 313 17.34 12.85 0.52
CA LEU A 313 18.31 13.80 1.08
C LEU A 313 19.35 13.06 1.92
N ASP A 314 20.36 13.76 2.43
CA ASP A 314 21.24 13.18 3.43
C ASP A 314 20.48 12.95 4.75
N ASN A 315 20.87 11.92 5.51
CA ASN A 315 20.10 11.44 6.69
C ASN A 315 19.76 12.53 7.73
N GLU A 316 20.66 13.50 7.93
CA GLU A 316 20.44 14.61 8.88
C GLU A 316 19.36 15.59 8.41
N GLU A 317 19.24 15.79 7.09
CA GLU A 317 18.27 16.67 6.46
C GLU A 317 16.89 16.01 6.35
N ILE A 318 16.85 14.68 6.17
CA ILE A 318 15.60 13.90 6.13
C ILE A 318 14.86 13.97 7.46
N LEU A 319 15.58 13.87 8.58
CA LEU A 319 15.01 13.81 9.94
C LEU A 319 14.86 15.19 10.61
N ASN A 320 14.90 16.26 9.82
CA ASN A 320 14.43 17.60 10.17
C ASN A 320 14.81 18.09 11.58
N LYS A 321 16.10 18.02 11.94
CA LYS A 321 16.54 18.71 13.17
C LYS A 321 16.64 20.22 13.00
N ASN A 322 16.87 20.75 11.80
CA ASN A 322 16.91 22.20 11.53
C ASN A 322 16.86 22.47 10.01
N ILE A 323 15.69 22.60 9.40
CA ILE A 323 15.60 23.42 8.18
C ILE A 323 15.58 24.86 8.70
N SER A 324 16.76 25.46 8.79
CA SER A 324 16.84 26.92 8.79
C SER A 324 16.17 27.36 7.50
N ILE A 325 15.03 28.04 7.64
CA ILE A 325 14.37 28.74 6.56
C ILE A 325 15.42 29.74 6.05
N LEU A 326 16.19 29.35 5.03
CA LEU A 326 17.01 30.27 4.28
C LEU A 326 16.02 31.10 3.48
N THR A 327 15.69 32.24 4.10
CA THR A 327 14.95 33.38 3.56
C THR A 327 15.55 33.88 2.26
#